data_AF-A0AAV0E173-F1
#
_entry.id   AF-A0AAV0E173-F1
#
_cell.length_a   1.000
_cell.length_b   1.000
_cell.length_c   1.000
_cell.angle_alpha   90.00
_cell.angle_beta   90.00
_cell.angle_gamma   90.00
#
_symmetry.space_group_name_H-M   'P 1'
#
loop_
_entity.id
_entity.type
_entity.pdbx_description
1 polymer ?
#
loop_
_entity_poly.entity_id
_entity_poly.type
_entity_poly.pdbx_seq_one_letter_code
_entity_poly.pdbx_strand_id
1 'polypeptide(L)'
;MCFTYVLAGWEGSAHDTRIFTDTIRKQDGKFPHPSGDKYYLVDAGYPNTKGYLAPYKGTHIRYHFQDFRRGKTRGARTPNGTQERFNYIHSSLRNVIERTFGVWKARWSILKDMHVNYTIGTQIDIIVASMAIHNYIRIKSIQDDAFLVAQNE
;
A
#
# COMPACT_ATOMS: atom_id res chain seq x y z
N MET A 1 -4.96 -2.42 -8.99
CA MET A 1 -5.01 -3.74 -8.31
C MET A 1 -6.35 -3.88 -7.61
N CYS A 2 -6.68 -5.03 -7.03
CA CYS A 2 -7.85 -5.20 -6.15
C CYS A 2 -7.41 -5.25 -4.67
N PHE A 3 -8.27 -4.79 -3.78
CA PHE A 3 -8.11 -4.95 -2.33
C PHE A 3 -8.57 -6.34 -1.90
N THR A 4 -7.74 -7.12 -1.24
CA THR A 4 -8.06 -8.51 -0.86
C THR A 4 -8.45 -8.67 0.60
N TYR A 5 -7.97 -7.77 1.45
CA TYR A 5 -8.26 -7.73 2.88
C TYR A 5 -8.27 -6.27 3.33
N VAL A 6 -9.23 -5.93 4.20
CA VAL A 6 -9.40 -4.59 4.74
C VAL A 6 -9.61 -4.71 6.24
N LEU A 7 -8.75 -4.03 7.00
CA LEU A 7 -8.96 -3.82 8.42
C LEU A 7 -9.19 -2.33 8.64
N ALA A 8 -10.43 -1.97 8.97
CA ALA A 8 -10.84 -0.61 9.26
C ALA A 8 -11.26 -0.47 10.73
N GLY A 9 -11.33 0.78 11.22
CA GLY A 9 -11.77 1.08 12.59
C GLY A 9 -10.65 1.28 13.61
N TRP A 10 -9.39 1.32 13.18
CA TRP A 10 -8.28 1.75 14.04
C TRP A 10 -8.24 3.26 14.18
N GLU A 11 -7.84 3.73 15.36
CA GLU A 11 -7.57 5.14 15.63
C GLU A 11 -6.50 5.67 14.67
N GLY A 12 -6.66 6.91 14.19
CA GLY A 12 -5.71 7.52 13.25
C GLY A 12 -4.29 7.73 13.80
N SER A 13 -4.12 7.67 15.12
CA SER A 13 -2.84 7.74 15.82
C SER A 13 -2.19 6.37 16.07
N ALA A 14 -2.87 5.28 15.73
CA ALA A 14 -2.36 3.94 15.97
C ALA A 14 -1.11 3.67 15.11
N HIS A 15 -0.07 3.14 15.75
CA HIS A 15 1.17 2.80 15.06
C HIS A 15 0.96 1.59 14.14
N ASP A 16 1.47 1.66 12.91
CA ASP A 16 1.39 0.60 11.89
C ASP A 16 1.77 -0.78 12.45
N THR A 17 2.89 -0.87 13.17
CA THR A 17 3.34 -2.13 13.81
C THR A 17 2.32 -2.71 14.78
N ARG A 18 1.56 -1.87 15.51
CA ARG A 18 0.53 -2.32 16.44
C ARG A 18 -0.63 -2.93 15.65
N ILE A 19 -1.11 -2.21 14.63
CA ILE A 19 -2.19 -2.68 13.74
C ILE A 19 -1.78 -4.02 13.12
N PHE A 20 -0.57 -4.12 12.58
CA PHE A 20 -0.07 -5.36 11.98
C PHE A 20 0.06 -6.51 12.96
N THR A 21 0.65 -6.28 14.13
CA THR A 21 0.82 -7.32 15.15
C THR A 21 -0.52 -7.85 15.63
N ASP A 22 -1.50 -6.95 15.81
CA ASP A 22 -2.87 -7.33 16.17
C ASP A 22 -3.53 -8.13 15.04
N THR A 23 -3.37 -7.67 13.80
CA THR A 23 -3.93 -8.33 12.59
C THR A 23 -3.42 -9.76 12.45
N ILE A 24 -2.11 -9.99 12.54
CA ILE A 24 -1.53 -11.32 12.33
C ILE A 24 -1.76 -12.27 13.50
N ARG A 25 -2.01 -11.75 14.72
CA ARG A 25 -2.14 -12.57 15.94
C ARG A 25 -3.58 -12.83 16.36
N LYS A 26 -4.49 -11.86 16.20
CA LYS A 26 -5.83 -11.89 16.81
C LYS A 26 -6.98 -12.11 15.85
N GLN A 27 -6.77 -11.96 14.55
CA GLN A 27 -7.85 -12.07 13.55
C GLN A 27 -8.22 -13.52 13.19
N ASP A 28 -7.91 -14.51 14.04
CA ASP A 28 -8.20 -15.95 13.82
C ASP A 28 -7.88 -16.44 12.40
N GLY A 29 -6.74 -15.99 11.83
CA GLY A 29 -6.31 -16.40 10.49
C GLY A 29 -7.07 -15.79 9.32
N LYS A 30 -7.93 -14.78 9.53
CA LYS A 30 -8.63 -14.07 8.44
C LYS A 30 -7.69 -13.27 7.54
N PHE A 31 -6.57 -12.77 8.08
CA PHE A 31 -5.55 -12.13 7.26
C PHE A 31 -4.71 -13.22 6.58
N PRO A 32 -4.66 -13.26 5.24
CA PRO A 32 -3.92 -14.30 4.54
C PRO A 32 -2.43 -14.18 4.86
N HIS A 33 -1.77 -15.32 5.08
CA HIS A 33 -0.31 -15.39 5.19
C HIS A 33 0.26 -15.92 3.87
N PRO A 34 1.38 -15.39 3.37
CA PRO A 34 1.96 -15.90 2.14
C PRO A 34 2.42 -17.34 2.30
N SER A 35 2.15 -18.17 1.29
CA SER A 35 2.46 -19.60 1.28
C SER A 35 3.92 -19.87 0.90
N GLY A 36 4.57 -20.82 1.59
CA GLY A 36 5.91 -21.31 1.22
C GLY A 36 6.97 -20.21 1.29
N ASP A 37 7.71 -20.01 0.20
CA ASP A 37 8.80 -19.02 0.09
C ASP A 37 8.34 -17.67 -0.50
N LYS A 38 7.03 -17.39 -0.46
CA LYS A 38 6.47 -16.10 -0.90
C LYS A 38 6.51 -15.08 0.24
N TYR A 39 6.58 -13.81 -0.14
CA TYR A 39 6.59 -12.70 0.79
C TYR A 39 5.65 -11.60 0.32
N TYR A 40 4.97 -10.94 1.25
CA TYR A 40 4.33 -9.67 0.99
C TYR A 40 5.32 -8.53 1.11
N LEU A 41 5.17 -7.55 0.22
CA LEU A 41 5.90 -6.30 0.29
C LEU A 41 5.23 -5.40 1.33
N VAL A 42 5.99 -4.94 2.34
CA VAL A 42 5.47 -4.09 3.41
C VAL A 42 6.22 -2.76 3.49
N ASP A 43 5.59 -1.78 4.14
CA ASP A 43 6.21 -0.50 4.43
C ASP A 43 7.41 -0.60 5.36
N ALA A 44 8.30 0.39 5.29
CA ALA A 44 9.37 0.62 6.24
C ALA A 44 8.84 0.74 7.68
N GLY A 45 7.58 1.13 7.90
CA GLY A 45 6.95 1.11 9.22
C GLY A 45 6.79 -0.29 9.82
N TYR A 46 6.76 -1.34 9.00
CA TYR A 46 6.56 -2.71 9.44
C TYR A 46 7.88 -3.45 9.73
N PRO A 47 7.85 -4.47 10.61
CA PRO A 47 9.01 -5.30 10.88
C PRO A 47 9.33 -6.21 9.68
N ASN A 48 10.62 -6.45 9.46
CA ASN A 48 11.08 -7.44 8.49
C ASN A 48 11.06 -8.83 9.16
N THR A 49 10.20 -9.72 8.69
CA THR A 49 10.00 -11.07 9.26
C THR A 49 9.62 -12.07 8.17
N LYS A 50 9.64 -13.37 8.46
CA LYS A 50 9.27 -14.39 7.47
C LYS A 50 7.86 -14.11 6.94
N GLY A 51 7.74 -14.07 5.61
CA GLY A 51 6.51 -13.71 4.90
C GLY A 51 6.30 -12.20 4.67
N TYR A 52 7.08 -11.30 5.26
CA TYR A 52 6.89 -9.84 5.12
C TYR A 52 8.21 -9.11 4.91
N LEU A 53 8.40 -8.55 3.72
CA LEU A 53 9.63 -7.86 3.30
C LEU A 53 9.48 -6.34 3.38
N ALA A 54 10.12 -5.78 4.39
CA ALA A 54 10.35 -4.34 4.50
C ALA A 54 11.62 -3.94 3.70
N PRO A 55 11.73 -2.67 3.26
CA PRO A 55 12.95 -2.17 2.65
C PRO A 55 14.12 -2.14 3.64
N TYR A 56 15.35 -2.19 3.12
CA TYR A 56 16.54 -1.92 3.92
C TYR A 56 16.52 -0.48 4.42
N LYS A 57 16.83 -0.31 5.70
CA LYS A 57 16.94 1.00 6.37
C LYS A 57 18.42 1.34 6.57
N GLY A 58 18.77 2.61 6.43
CA GLY A 58 20.11 3.10 6.72
C GLY A 58 20.30 4.55 6.27
N THR A 59 21.20 5.28 6.92
CA THR A 59 21.51 6.68 6.59
C THR A 59 22.14 6.87 5.20
N HIS A 60 22.75 5.81 4.67
CA HIS A 60 23.44 5.82 3.37
C HIS A 60 22.83 4.85 2.35
N ILE A 61 21.58 4.42 2.58
CA ILE A 61 20.85 3.52 1.68
C ILE A 61 19.60 4.23 1.21
N ARG A 62 19.51 4.56 -0.08
CA ARG A 62 18.31 5.17 -0.65
C ARG A 62 17.15 4.19 -0.65
N TYR A 63 15.95 4.71 -0.37
CA TYR A 63 14.72 3.92 -0.31
C TYR A 63 13.67 4.41 -1.32
N HIS A 64 13.37 5.71 -1.35
CA HIS A 64 12.26 6.18 -2.17
C HIS A 64 12.63 6.14 -3.64
N PHE A 65 11.74 5.60 -4.48
CA PHE A 65 11.91 5.55 -5.93
C PHE A 65 12.26 6.92 -6.54
N GLN A 66 11.72 8.00 -5.97
CA GLN A 66 12.03 9.38 -6.40
C GLN A 66 13.50 9.77 -6.17
N ASP A 67 14.14 9.27 -5.11
CA ASP A 67 15.55 9.56 -4.81
C ASP A 67 16.46 9.06 -5.94
N PHE A 68 16.10 7.92 -6.53
CA PHE A 68 16.78 7.37 -7.70
C PHE A 68 16.48 8.17 -8.98
N ARG A 69 15.27 8.72 -9.14
CA ARG A 69 14.93 9.54 -10.34
C ARG A 69 15.58 10.93 -10.34
N ARG A 70 15.77 11.53 -9.16
CA ARG A 70 16.30 12.91 -9.00
C ARG A 70 17.78 13.05 -9.37
N GLY A 71 18.52 11.95 -9.51
CA GLY A 71 19.91 11.99 -9.95
C GLY A 71 20.09 12.72 -11.29
N LYS A 72 21.04 13.66 -11.37
CA LYS A 72 21.32 14.42 -12.60
C LYS A 72 22.04 13.58 -13.66
N THR A 73 22.81 12.58 -13.24
CA THR A 73 23.57 11.69 -14.13
C THR A 73 23.03 10.26 -14.08
N ARG A 74 23.31 9.44 -15.10
CA ARG A 74 22.95 8.01 -15.07
C ARG A 74 23.53 7.31 -13.84
N GLY A 75 24.80 7.55 -13.51
CA GLY A 75 25.45 6.98 -12.33
C GLY A 75 24.75 7.36 -11.02
N ALA A 76 24.26 8.59 -10.89
CA ALA A 76 23.51 9.02 -9.72
C ALA A 76 22.11 8.39 -9.62
N ARG A 77 21.50 8.02 -10.76
CA ARG A 77 20.18 7.34 -10.77
C ARG A 77 20.27 5.84 -10.51
N THR A 78 21.41 5.24 -10.84
CA THR A 78 21.64 3.81 -10.64
C THR A 78 21.71 3.49 -9.14
N PRO A 79 20.98 2.48 -8.65
CA PRO A 79 21.16 1.97 -7.30
C PRO A 79 22.58 1.43 -7.08
N ASN A 80 23.17 1.74 -5.93
CA ASN A 80 24.52 1.32 -5.56
C ASN A 80 24.46 0.11 -4.62
N GLY A 81 25.11 -0.99 -5.00
CA GLY A 81 25.12 -2.22 -4.23
C GLY A 81 23.77 -2.97 -4.22
N THR A 82 23.75 -4.09 -3.51
CA THR A 82 22.60 -5.01 -3.48
C THR A 82 21.40 -4.45 -2.71
N GLN A 83 21.65 -3.69 -1.63
CA GLN A 83 20.61 -3.14 -0.77
C GLN A 83 19.81 -2.03 -1.47
N GLU A 84 20.47 -1.07 -2.13
CA GLU A 84 19.75 -0.06 -2.90
C GLU A 84 19.06 -0.67 -4.12
N ARG A 85 19.67 -1.68 -4.76
CA ARG A 85 19.01 -2.39 -5.86
C ARG A 85 17.73 -3.07 -5.40
N PHE A 86 17.76 -3.72 -4.23
CA PHE A 86 16.57 -4.28 -3.61
C PHE A 86 15.54 -3.18 -3.31
N ASN A 87 15.93 -2.10 -2.64
CA ASN A 87 15.04 -0.99 -2.30
C ASN A 87 14.42 -0.32 -3.53
N TYR A 88 15.18 -0.18 -4.62
CA TYR A 88 14.68 0.37 -5.88
C TYR A 88 13.56 -0.49 -6.47
N ILE A 89 13.77 -1.81 -6.52
CA ILE A 89 12.76 -2.76 -7.00
C ILE A 89 11.55 -2.77 -6.05
N HIS A 90 11.81 -2.82 -4.74
CA HIS A 90 10.77 -2.78 -3.70
C HIS A 90 9.90 -1.53 -3.85
N SER A 91 10.49 -0.34 -3.91
CA SER A 91 9.78 0.92 -4.04
C SER A 91 9.03 1.02 -5.38
N SER A 92 9.59 0.49 -6.47
CA SER A 92 8.91 0.42 -7.77
C SER A 92 7.64 -0.44 -7.72
N LEU A 93 7.68 -1.59 -7.05
CA LEU A 93 6.50 -2.44 -6.86
C LEU A 93 5.48 -1.77 -5.94
N ARG A 94 5.95 -1.15 -4.86
CA ARG A 94 5.10 -0.41 -3.92
C ARG A 94 4.37 0.75 -4.60
N ASN A 95 4.97 1.42 -5.58
CA ASN A 95 4.31 2.47 -6.36
C ASN A 95 3.02 1.98 -7.05
N VAL A 96 2.91 0.69 -7.41
CA VAL A 96 1.65 0.13 -7.94
C VAL A 96 0.55 0.08 -6.86
N ILE A 97 0.93 -0.24 -5.62
CA ILE A 97 0.03 -0.28 -4.47
C ILE A 97 -0.42 1.15 -4.12
N GLU A 98 0.52 2.09 -4.01
CA GLU A 98 0.23 3.49 -3.69
C GLU A 98 -0.71 4.12 -4.73
N ARG A 99 -0.46 3.89 -6.02
CA ARG A 99 -1.37 4.33 -7.09
C ARG A 99 -2.75 3.70 -6.98
N THR A 100 -2.85 2.42 -6.61
CA THR A 100 -4.16 1.77 -6.38
C THR A 100 -4.95 2.49 -5.27
N PHE A 101 -4.30 2.82 -4.16
CA PHE A 101 -4.92 3.63 -3.10
C PHE A 101 -5.26 5.04 -3.57
N GLY A 102 -4.39 5.67 -4.36
CA GLY A 102 -4.63 6.99 -4.96
C GLY A 102 -5.88 7.01 -5.83
N VAL A 103 -6.00 6.06 -6.76
CA VAL A 103 -7.18 5.91 -7.62
C VAL A 103 -8.44 5.66 -6.80
N TRP A 104 -8.38 4.77 -5.80
CA TRP A 104 -9.52 4.51 -4.93
C TRP A 104 -9.99 5.77 -4.20
N LYS A 105 -9.09 6.55 -3.61
CA LYS A 105 -9.42 7.81 -2.94
C LYS A 105 -9.95 8.87 -3.90
N ALA A 106 -9.36 8.98 -5.10
CA ALA A 106 -9.80 9.93 -6.12
C ALA A 106 -11.20 9.60 -6.67
N ARG A 107 -11.53 8.32 -6.79
CA ARG A 107 -12.82 7.85 -7.27
C ARG A 107 -13.96 8.19 -6.31
N TRP A 108 -13.70 8.17 -5.01
CA TRP A 108 -14.73 8.28 -3.98
C TRP A 108 -14.54 9.55 -3.15
N SER A 109 -15.14 10.64 -3.59
CA SER A 109 -15.08 11.95 -2.91
C SER A 109 -15.52 11.91 -1.45
N ILE A 110 -16.45 11.00 -1.10
CA ILE A 110 -16.91 10.77 0.28
C ILE A 110 -15.79 10.35 1.24
N LEU A 111 -14.70 9.78 0.72
CA LEU A 111 -13.52 9.42 1.54
C LEU A 111 -12.65 10.63 1.86
N LYS A 112 -12.77 11.72 1.09
CA LYS A 112 -12.02 12.96 1.31
C LYS A 112 -12.67 13.83 2.38
N ASP A 113 -14.00 13.89 2.36
CA ASP A 113 -14.79 14.71 3.27
C ASP A 113 -15.97 13.89 3.82
N MET A 114 -15.62 13.01 4.76
CA MET A 114 -16.62 12.14 5.40
C MET A 114 -17.38 12.94 6.44
N HIS A 115 -18.72 12.95 6.34
CA HIS A 115 -19.55 13.82 7.17
C HIS A 115 -19.38 13.52 8.66
N VAL A 116 -19.26 14.58 9.47
CA VAL A 116 -19.06 14.52 10.93
C VAL A 116 -20.16 13.77 11.71
N ASN A 117 -21.33 13.55 11.07
CA ASN A 117 -22.49 12.92 11.69
C ASN A 117 -22.49 11.40 11.47
N TYR A 118 -21.56 10.88 10.66
CA TYR A 118 -21.41 9.44 10.50
C TYR A 118 -20.72 8.86 11.72
N THR A 119 -21.40 7.92 12.35
CA THR A 119 -20.83 7.10 13.42
C THR A 119 -19.61 6.35 12.90
N ILE A 120 -18.66 5.99 13.78
CA ILE A 120 -17.47 5.21 13.41
C ILE A 120 -17.85 3.94 12.64
N GLY A 121 -18.93 3.25 13.03
CA GLY A 121 -19.43 2.07 12.31
C GLY A 121 -19.81 2.40 10.87
N THR A 122 -20.57 3.48 10.66
CA THR A 122 -20.93 3.96 9.31
C THR A 122 -19.69 4.33 8.49
N GLN A 123 -18.69 4.97 9.10
CA GLN A 123 -17.44 5.32 8.42
C GLN A 123 -16.68 4.06 7.95
N ILE A 124 -16.62 3.04 8.81
CA ILE A 124 -16.03 1.73 8.48
C ILE A 124 -16.76 1.09 7.31
N ASP A 125 -18.09 1.06 7.34
CA ASP A 125 -18.90 0.47 6.28
C ASP A 125 -18.70 1.19 4.94
N ILE A 126 -18.61 2.52 4.94
CA ILE A 126 -18.30 3.31 3.74
C ILE A 126 -16.92 2.92 3.17
N ILE A 127 -15.90 2.78 4.01
CA ILE A 127 -14.56 2.37 3.59
C ILE A 127 -14.61 0.98 2.92
N VAL A 128 -15.20 0.00 3.60
CA VAL A 128 -15.27 -1.39 3.11
C VAL A 128 -16.10 -1.48 1.83
N ALA A 129 -17.28 -0.85 1.79
CA ALA A 129 -18.15 -0.85 0.61
C ALA A 129 -17.46 -0.19 -0.59
N SER A 130 -16.80 0.95 -0.40
CA SER A 130 -16.10 1.63 -1.50
C SER A 130 -14.94 0.82 -2.07
N MET A 131 -14.22 0.04 -1.24
CA MET A 131 -13.18 -0.88 -1.71
C MET A 131 -13.78 -2.08 -2.45
N ALA A 132 -14.91 -2.62 -1.99
CA ALA A 132 -15.62 -3.70 -2.67
C ALA A 132 -16.13 -3.26 -4.05
N ILE A 133 -16.73 -2.07 -4.15
CA ILE A 133 -17.20 -1.51 -5.43
C ILE A 133 -16.02 -1.19 -6.34
N HIS A 134 -14.91 -0.67 -5.80
CA HIS A 134 -13.67 -0.50 -6.56
C HIS A 134 -13.22 -1.80 -7.21
N ASN A 135 -13.19 -2.90 -6.44
CA ASN A 135 -12.83 -4.22 -6.96
C ASN A 135 -13.81 -4.71 -8.04
N TYR A 136 -15.11 -4.52 -7.84
CA TYR A 136 -16.12 -4.91 -8.83
C TYR A 136 -15.87 -4.21 -10.18
N ILE A 137 -15.67 -2.89 -10.16
CA ILE A 137 -15.32 -2.11 -11.35
C ILE A 137 -14.02 -2.64 -11.97
N ARG A 138 -12.99 -2.88 -11.14
CA ARG A 138 -11.70 -3.42 -11.62
C ARG A 138 -11.80 -4.75 -12.33
N ILE A 139 -12.73 -5.61 -11.93
CA ILE A 139 -12.90 -6.96 -12.48
C ILE A 139 -13.78 -6.92 -13.73
N LYS A 140 -14.80 -6.04 -13.77
CA LYS A 140 -15.80 -6.03 -14.84
C LYS A 140 -15.53 -5.04 -15.97
N SER A 141 -14.79 -3.97 -15.71
CA SER A 141 -14.50 -2.97 -16.74
C SER A 141 -13.41 -3.45 -17.71
N ILE A 142 -13.69 -3.34 -19.01
CA ILE A 142 -12.72 -3.62 -20.09
C ILE A 142 -11.55 -2.63 -20.02
N GLN A 143 -11.86 -1.36 -19.72
CA GLN A 143 -10.90 -0.30 -19.41
C GLN A 143 -11.41 0.48 -18.20
N ASP A 144 -10.50 0.84 -17.31
CA ASP A 144 -10.80 1.64 -16.12
C ASP A 144 -10.02 2.93 -16.20
N ASP A 145 -10.71 3.97 -16.65
CA ASP A 145 -10.15 5.29 -16.94
C ASP A 145 -9.43 5.90 -15.74
N ALA A 146 -9.90 5.62 -14.51
CA ALA A 146 -9.25 6.15 -13.32
C ALA A 146 -7.83 5.60 -13.15
N PHE A 147 -7.58 4.34 -13.55
CA PHE A 147 -6.23 3.78 -13.61
C PHE A 147 -5.43 4.26 -14.81
N LEU A 148 -6.07 4.53 -15.95
CA LEU A 148 -5.39 5.07 -17.13
C LEU A 148 -4.87 6.49 -16.84
N VAL A 149 -5.67 7.33 -16.19
CA VAL A 149 -5.25 8.66 -15.73
C VAL A 149 -4.06 8.54 -14.76
N ALA A 150 -4.15 7.68 -13.75
CA ALA A 150 -3.07 7.49 -12.77
C ALA A 150 -1.81 6.75 -13.31
N GLN A 151 -1.83 6.24 -14.55
CA GLN A 151 -0.62 5.73 -15.21
C GLN A 151 0.20 6.84 -15.86
N ASN A 152 -0.43 7.96 -16.19
CA ASN A 152 0.19 9.10 -16.86
C ASN A 152 0.75 10.14 -15.88
N GLU A 153 0.56 9.92 -14.58
CA GLU A 153 1.12 10.68 -13.45
C GLU A 153 2.37 9.98 -12.89
#